data_AF-A0A0L0VQ83-F1
#
_entry.id   AF-A0A0L0VQ83-F1
#
_cell.length_a   1.000
_cell.length_b   1.000
_cell.length_c   1.000
_cell.angle_alpha   90.00
_cell.angle_beta   90.00
_cell.angle_gamma   90.00
#
_symmetry.space_group_name_H-M   'P 1'
#
loop_
_entity.id
_entity.type
_entity.pdbx_description
1 polymer ?
#
loop_
_entity_poly.entity_id
_entity_poly.type
_entity_poly.pdbx_seq_one_letter_code
_entity_poly.pdbx_strand_id
1 'polypeptide(L)'
;MNSYPADTNHRRYWLEKKVDLNQLPPSTPTTNQDDLYAPGMEDMTETPPPGSLPLPGLVFKVVINPEVLAQYNARFKQSIDLIRAKYDVRTSAPDPDTKVPDLPIYMVKRMGNTMLVPRIAGTKNKLSAPQRAISIMSTLIKCVLFSHRAFLKSIDTEPEEISRRQDSLIDWLFERCLSSNEQIPIFGDIVAADYNLLQPTYKPIQRHLINYIHGSYVPQTVHTAEFTSHVVIAIWYKQKRPTEWTNYFNDKESIFWKKMQESLAEFHKDKVAKSGSEPKRDLLTIEETGGISS
;
A
#
# COMPACT_ATOMS: atom_id res chain seq x y z
N MET A 1 1.45 -46.21 20.93
CA MET A 1 0.58 -46.47 19.78
C MET A 1 -0.79 -45.93 20.10
N ASN A 2 -1.23 -44.89 19.39
CA ASN A 2 -2.62 -44.64 19.00
C ASN A 2 -2.62 -43.49 18.00
N SER A 3 -2.94 -43.84 16.76
CA SER A 3 -3.04 -43.00 15.58
C SER A 3 -4.40 -42.29 15.52
N TYR A 4 -4.37 -41.01 15.15
CA TYR A 4 -5.51 -40.23 14.63
C TYR A 4 -5.04 -39.49 13.37
N PRO A 5 -5.95 -39.12 12.45
CA PRO A 5 -5.86 -39.51 11.05
C PRO A 5 -5.27 -38.41 10.18
N ALA A 6 -4.73 -38.84 9.05
CA ALA A 6 -4.34 -37.97 7.95
C ALA A 6 -5.53 -37.14 7.46
N ASP A 7 -5.47 -35.83 7.69
CA ASP A 7 -6.12 -34.85 6.80
C ASP A 7 -5.03 -33.96 6.18
N THR A 8 -4.35 -34.57 5.22
CA THR A 8 -3.64 -33.86 4.17
C THR A 8 -4.43 -34.07 2.90
N ASN A 9 -5.22 -33.09 2.43
CA ASN A 9 -5.51 -32.98 1.00
C ASN A 9 -6.02 -31.63 0.47
N HIS A 10 -6.09 -30.53 1.24
CA HIS A 10 -6.39 -29.21 0.67
C HIS A 10 -5.19 -28.25 0.60
N ARG A 11 -4.18 -28.43 1.44
CA ARG A 11 -2.90 -27.69 1.32
C ARG A 11 -2.01 -28.23 0.20
N ARG A 12 -2.09 -29.54 -0.11
CA ARG A 12 -1.37 -30.17 -1.25
C ARG A 12 -1.97 -29.80 -2.60
N TYR A 13 -3.29 -29.71 -2.70
CA TYR A 13 -3.97 -29.37 -3.97
C TYR A 13 -3.63 -27.95 -4.48
N TRP A 14 -3.35 -26.99 -3.59
CA TRP A 14 -2.90 -25.64 -3.97
C TRP A 14 -1.41 -25.55 -4.30
N LEU A 15 -0.58 -26.48 -3.82
CA LEU A 15 0.86 -26.54 -4.11
C LEU A 15 1.17 -27.26 -5.43
N GLU A 16 0.28 -28.15 -5.90
CA GLU A 16 0.50 -28.96 -7.10
C GLU A 16 0.16 -28.25 -8.42
N LYS A 17 -0.56 -27.12 -8.40
CA LYS A 17 -0.69 -26.27 -9.60
C LYS A 17 0.46 -25.25 -9.69
N LYS A 18 1.60 -25.78 -10.12
CA LYS A 18 2.73 -25.11 -10.79
C LYS A 18 3.10 -23.69 -10.31
N VAL A 19 3.77 -23.61 -9.16
CA VAL A 19 4.96 -22.75 -9.00
C VAL A 19 5.97 -23.55 -8.17
N ASP A 20 7.00 -24.08 -8.82
CA ASP A 20 8.13 -24.74 -8.15
C ASP A 20 9.02 -23.66 -7.51
N LEU A 21 8.81 -23.41 -6.22
CA LEU A 21 9.59 -22.45 -5.42
C LEU A 21 10.98 -22.96 -5.03
N ASN A 22 11.35 -24.19 -5.42
CA ASN A 22 12.65 -24.81 -5.11
C ASN A 22 13.58 -24.94 -6.33
N GLN A 23 13.21 -24.36 -7.49
CA GLN A 23 14.10 -24.17 -8.63
C GLN A 23 14.39 -22.70 -8.93
N LEU A 24 14.53 -21.87 -7.90
CA LEU A 24 15.36 -20.68 -8.02
C LEU A 24 16.83 -21.12 -7.94
N PRO A 25 17.72 -20.64 -8.82
CA PRO A 25 19.13 -21.03 -8.78
C PRO A 25 19.72 -20.66 -7.42
N PRO A 26 20.67 -21.44 -6.89
CA PRO A 26 21.40 -21.04 -5.70
C PRO A 26 22.14 -19.74 -6.03
N SER A 27 21.77 -18.64 -5.36
CA SER A 27 22.63 -17.46 -5.31
C SER A 27 23.92 -17.90 -4.61
N THR A 28 24.94 -18.21 -5.39
CA THR A 28 26.29 -18.48 -4.91
C THR A 28 26.75 -17.35 -3.98
N PRO A 29 27.40 -17.67 -2.86
CA PRO A 29 27.95 -16.66 -1.97
C PRO A 29 29.18 -16.07 -2.64
N THR A 30 29.02 -14.88 -3.19
CA THR A 30 30.15 -14.07 -3.65
C THR A 30 29.94 -12.65 -3.18
N THR A 31 30.60 -12.34 -2.06
CA THR A 31 31.09 -11.03 -1.62
C THR A 31 30.06 -9.90 -1.45
N ASN A 32 29.83 -9.55 -0.18
CA ASN A 32 29.33 -8.28 0.35
C ASN A 32 27.96 -7.82 -0.17
N GLN A 33 26.91 -8.28 0.52
CA GLN A 33 25.52 -7.89 0.30
C GLN A 33 25.07 -6.77 1.27
N ASP A 34 26.00 -5.89 1.67
CA ASP A 34 25.74 -4.80 2.63
C ASP A 34 25.21 -3.50 1.97
N ASP A 35 25.05 -3.42 0.64
CA ASP A 35 24.68 -2.17 -0.05
C ASP A 35 23.66 -2.39 -1.20
N LEU A 36 22.49 -2.99 -0.95
CA LEU A 36 21.54 -3.29 -2.05
C LEU A 36 20.82 -2.06 -2.65
N TYR A 37 20.96 -0.86 -2.09
CA TYR A 37 20.51 0.40 -2.69
C TYR A 37 21.45 1.54 -2.27
N ALA A 38 21.79 2.44 -3.20
CA ALA A 38 22.61 3.60 -2.87
C ALA A 38 21.95 4.42 -1.72
N PRO A 39 22.73 4.93 -0.74
CA PRO A 39 22.24 5.81 0.30
C PRO A 39 21.44 6.98 -0.31
N GLY A 40 20.20 7.20 0.15
CA GLY A 40 19.32 8.27 -0.36
C GLY A 40 18.19 7.85 -1.30
N MET A 41 18.13 6.56 -1.70
CA MET A 41 17.04 6.03 -2.53
C MET A 41 15.80 5.54 -1.74
N GLU A 42 15.80 5.72 -0.42
CA GLU A 42 14.73 5.23 0.47
C GLU A 42 13.74 6.31 0.91
N ASP A 43 13.93 7.54 0.44
CA ASP A 43 13.12 8.70 0.81
C ASP A 43 12.85 9.65 -0.37
N MET A 44 11.96 10.60 -0.14
CA MET A 44 11.71 11.79 -0.97
C MET A 44 12.17 13.02 -0.18
N THR A 45 13.29 13.60 -0.59
CA THR A 45 14.00 14.66 0.15
C THR A 45 13.79 16.07 -0.43
N GLU A 46 13.34 16.19 -1.68
CA GLU A 46 13.05 17.49 -2.29
C GLU A 46 11.65 17.97 -1.88
N THR A 47 11.54 19.26 -1.57
CA THR A 47 10.25 19.90 -1.37
C THR A 47 9.44 19.84 -2.67
N PRO A 48 8.19 19.33 -2.66
CA PRO A 48 7.34 19.32 -3.84
C PRO A 48 7.16 20.76 -4.38
N PRO A 49 7.30 20.98 -5.70
CA PRO A 49 7.06 22.30 -6.30
C PRO A 49 5.67 22.87 -5.94
N PRO A 50 5.51 24.19 -5.83
CA PRO A 50 4.21 24.81 -5.59
C PRO A 50 3.17 24.34 -6.61
N GLY A 51 2.00 23.91 -6.12
CA GLY A 51 0.91 23.40 -6.96
C GLY A 51 1.06 21.95 -7.43
N SER A 52 2.19 21.29 -7.19
CA SER A 52 2.42 19.88 -7.59
C SER A 52 1.87 18.84 -6.62
N LEU A 53 1.39 19.28 -5.46
CA LEU A 53 0.76 18.40 -4.50
C LEU A 53 -0.53 17.80 -5.09
N PRO A 54 -0.82 16.53 -4.80
CA PRO A 54 -2.02 15.89 -5.32
C PRO A 54 -3.28 16.60 -4.81
N LEU A 55 -4.26 16.74 -5.71
CA LEU A 55 -5.53 17.41 -5.42
C LEU A 55 -6.26 16.73 -4.24
N PRO A 56 -6.61 17.47 -3.18
CA PRO A 56 -7.33 16.90 -2.05
C PRO A 56 -8.65 16.26 -2.47
N GLY A 57 -8.87 15.01 -2.04
CA GLY A 57 -10.13 14.29 -2.27
C GLY A 57 -10.29 13.74 -3.67
N LEU A 58 -9.24 13.75 -4.50
CA LEU A 58 -9.23 13.08 -5.80
C LEU A 58 -9.60 11.60 -5.64
N VAL A 59 -9.13 10.93 -4.57
CA VAL A 59 -9.45 9.53 -4.28
C VAL A 59 -10.96 9.24 -4.16
N PHE A 60 -11.76 10.20 -3.70
CA PHE A 60 -13.22 10.05 -3.56
C PHE A 60 -13.94 10.18 -4.90
N LYS A 61 -13.34 10.86 -5.88
CA LYS A 61 -13.89 11.04 -7.22
C LYS A 61 -13.51 9.92 -8.19
N VAL A 62 -12.67 8.98 -7.73
CA VAL A 62 -12.07 7.95 -8.57
C VAL A 62 -12.81 6.63 -8.45
N VAL A 63 -13.22 6.11 -9.61
CA VAL A 63 -13.70 4.73 -9.80
C VAL A 63 -12.54 3.85 -10.27
N ILE A 64 -12.18 2.86 -9.45
CA ILE A 64 -11.32 1.71 -9.79
C ILE A 64 -12.24 0.50 -9.94
N ASN A 65 -11.90 -0.45 -10.82
CA ASN A 65 -12.63 -1.72 -10.89
C ASN A 65 -12.67 -2.35 -9.47
N PRO A 66 -13.87 -2.58 -8.90
CA PRO A 66 -14.01 -3.10 -7.55
C PRO A 66 -13.36 -4.47 -7.37
N GLU A 67 -13.32 -5.32 -8.41
CA GLU A 67 -12.72 -6.65 -8.35
C GLU A 67 -11.19 -6.56 -8.19
N VAL A 68 -10.56 -5.66 -8.95
CA VAL A 68 -9.11 -5.41 -8.86
C VAL A 68 -8.76 -4.90 -7.47
N LEU A 69 -9.51 -3.92 -6.94
CA LEU A 69 -9.26 -3.40 -5.60
C LEU A 69 -9.53 -4.47 -4.51
N ALA A 70 -10.58 -5.27 -4.68
CA ALA A 70 -10.94 -6.33 -3.75
C ALA A 70 -9.83 -7.39 -3.61
N GLN A 71 -9.15 -7.74 -4.71
CA GLN A 71 -8.03 -8.68 -4.69
C GLN A 71 -6.90 -8.20 -3.75
N TYR A 72 -6.43 -6.97 -3.89
CA TYR A 72 -5.37 -6.43 -3.04
C TYR A 72 -5.82 -6.25 -1.59
N ASN A 73 -7.04 -5.76 -1.39
CA ASN A 73 -7.62 -5.61 -0.06
C ASN A 73 -7.76 -6.96 0.66
N ALA A 74 -8.17 -8.02 -0.04
CA ALA A 74 -8.29 -9.36 0.51
C ALA A 74 -6.92 -9.90 0.95
N ARG A 75 -5.87 -9.73 0.13
CA ARG A 75 -4.50 -10.12 0.46
C ARG A 75 -3.97 -9.42 1.70
N PHE A 76 -4.14 -8.09 1.79
CA PHE A 76 -3.70 -7.32 2.95
C PHE A 76 -4.50 -7.71 4.20
N LYS A 77 -5.83 -7.81 4.07
CA LYS A 77 -6.72 -8.23 5.16
C LYS A 77 -6.35 -9.61 5.69
N GLN A 78 -6.07 -10.58 4.83
CA GLN A 78 -5.65 -11.92 5.23
C GLN A 78 -4.36 -11.87 6.06
N SER A 79 -3.39 -11.05 5.66
CA SER A 79 -2.14 -10.85 6.40
C SER A 79 -2.38 -10.26 7.79
N ILE A 80 -3.24 -9.23 7.87
CA ILE A 80 -3.62 -8.60 9.14
C ILE A 80 -4.47 -9.52 10.02
N ASP A 81 -5.35 -10.34 9.45
CA ASP A 81 -6.16 -11.29 10.21
C ASP A 81 -5.31 -12.43 10.77
N LEU A 82 -4.29 -12.90 10.02
CA LEU A 82 -3.31 -13.85 10.54
C LEU A 82 -2.52 -13.28 11.72
N ILE A 83 -2.14 -12.00 11.62
CA ILE A 83 -1.56 -11.24 12.73
C ILE A 83 -2.57 -11.20 13.89
N ARG A 84 -3.79 -10.71 13.67
CA ARG A 84 -4.82 -10.59 14.71
C ARG A 84 -5.14 -11.92 15.40
N ALA A 85 -5.28 -13.01 14.66
CA ALA A 85 -5.58 -14.33 15.22
C ALA A 85 -4.47 -14.82 16.17
N LYS A 86 -3.24 -14.33 16.00
CA LYS A 86 -2.11 -14.61 16.89
C LYS A 86 -2.07 -13.71 18.13
N TYR A 87 -2.79 -12.58 18.16
CA TYR A 87 -2.59 -11.53 19.17
C TYR A 87 -3.88 -11.13 19.90
N ASP A 88 -3.83 -11.05 21.24
CA ASP A 88 -4.89 -10.43 22.04
C ASP A 88 -4.84 -8.90 21.86
N VAL A 89 -5.79 -8.36 21.10
CA VAL A 89 -5.78 -6.96 20.67
C VAL A 89 -6.32 -6.08 21.79
N ARG A 90 -5.45 -5.67 22.71
CA ARG A 90 -5.78 -4.58 23.65
C ARG A 90 -5.89 -3.26 22.89
N THR A 91 -6.95 -2.51 23.17
CA THR A 91 -7.23 -1.16 22.62
C THR A 91 -7.14 -0.07 23.70
N SER A 92 -6.63 -0.42 24.88
CA SER A 92 -6.41 0.50 26.01
C SER A 92 -5.33 1.54 25.68
N ALA A 93 -5.17 2.51 26.58
CA ALA A 93 -4.01 3.40 26.54
C ALA A 93 -2.72 2.54 26.62
N PRO A 94 -1.72 2.82 25.77
CA PRO A 94 -0.46 2.09 25.79
C PRO A 94 0.42 2.54 26.96
N ASP A 95 1.31 1.65 27.40
CA ASP A 95 2.34 1.95 28.39
C ASP A 95 3.40 2.90 27.79
N PRO A 96 3.61 4.10 28.34
CA PRO A 96 4.59 5.06 27.83
C PRO A 96 6.00 4.49 27.67
N ASP A 97 6.41 3.57 28.55
CA ASP A 97 7.76 2.99 28.54
C ASP A 97 7.99 2.04 27.35
N THR A 98 6.91 1.64 26.67
CA THR A 98 6.97 0.80 25.47
C THR A 98 7.02 1.60 24.17
N LYS A 99 7.03 2.93 24.26
CA LYS A 99 6.98 3.81 23.08
C LYS A 99 8.32 3.83 22.35
N VAL A 100 8.27 3.74 21.02
CA VAL A 100 9.42 4.00 20.16
C VAL A 100 9.67 5.51 20.09
N PRO A 101 10.92 5.98 20.29
CA PRO A 101 11.26 7.40 20.18
C PRO A 101 10.79 8.02 18.86
N ASP A 102 10.25 9.24 18.95
CA ASP A 102 9.80 10.06 17.81
C ASP A 102 8.75 9.43 16.88
N LEU A 103 8.18 8.29 17.25
CA LEU A 103 7.17 7.59 16.45
C LEU A 103 5.93 7.28 17.30
N PRO A 104 4.74 7.25 16.69
CA PRO A 104 3.50 6.88 17.35
C PRO A 104 3.37 5.35 17.51
N ILE A 105 4.47 4.64 17.78
CA ILE A 105 4.52 3.17 17.89
C ILE A 105 4.80 2.77 19.32
N TYR A 106 4.11 1.72 19.76
CA TYR A 106 4.31 1.08 21.05
C TYR A 106 4.60 -0.41 20.84
N MET A 107 5.63 -0.91 21.51
CA MET A 107 6.05 -2.31 21.46
C MET A 107 5.34 -3.13 22.55
N VAL A 108 4.32 -3.87 22.14
CA VAL A 108 3.48 -4.63 23.08
C VAL A 108 4.01 -6.05 23.21
N LYS A 109 4.28 -6.50 24.45
CA LYS A 109 4.68 -7.88 24.75
C LYS A 109 3.53 -8.86 24.54
N ARG A 110 3.85 -10.03 23.98
CA ARG A 110 2.94 -11.18 23.87
C ARG A 110 2.81 -11.94 25.20
N MET A 111 1.66 -12.59 25.44
CA MET A 111 1.52 -13.69 26.41
C MET A 111 2.60 -14.76 26.12
N GLY A 112 3.58 -14.89 27.01
CA GLY A 112 4.76 -15.75 26.82
C GLY A 112 6.11 -15.01 26.68
N ASN A 113 6.12 -13.67 26.74
CA ASN A 113 7.29 -12.78 26.91
C ASN A 113 8.44 -12.82 25.87
N THR A 114 8.39 -13.66 24.83
CA THR A 114 9.48 -13.76 23.84
C THR A 114 9.28 -12.92 22.58
N MET A 115 8.05 -12.45 22.32
CA MET A 115 7.70 -11.70 21.11
C MET A 115 7.16 -10.30 21.44
N LEU A 116 7.54 -9.32 20.61
CA LEU A 116 7.03 -7.96 20.62
C LEU A 116 6.22 -7.70 19.35
N VAL A 117 5.16 -6.91 19.50
CA VAL A 117 4.27 -6.53 18.40
C VAL A 117 4.22 -5.00 18.33
N PRO A 118 4.69 -4.38 17.22
CA PRO A 118 4.56 -2.95 17.01
C PRO A 118 3.09 -2.57 16.81
N ARG A 119 2.63 -1.56 17.55
CA ARG A 119 1.26 -1.04 17.47
C ARG A 119 1.26 0.47 17.32
N ILE A 120 0.65 0.95 16.24
CA ILE A 120 0.53 2.39 15.97
C ILE A 120 -0.64 2.97 16.78
N ALA A 121 -0.38 3.97 17.60
CA ALA A 121 -1.42 4.74 18.28
C ALA A 121 -2.10 5.71 17.31
N GLY A 122 -3.42 5.86 17.44
CA GLY A 122 -4.15 6.93 16.76
C GLY A 122 -3.99 8.28 17.45
N THR A 123 -4.54 9.34 16.84
CA THR A 123 -4.51 10.72 17.37
C THR A 123 -5.09 10.91 18.77
N LYS A 124 -5.94 9.99 19.25
CA LYS A 124 -6.48 9.99 20.62
C LYS A 124 -5.60 9.21 21.62
N ASN A 125 -4.36 8.91 21.26
CA ASN A 125 -3.39 8.09 22.01
C ASN A 125 -3.93 6.71 22.43
N LYS A 126 -4.83 6.13 21.63
CA LYS A 126 -5.31 4.75 21.77
C LYS A 126 -4.66 3.88 20.70
N LEU A 127 -4.28 2.66 21.05
CA LEU A 127 -3.74 1.70 20.09
C LEU A 127 -4.76 1.45 18.97
N SER A 128 -4.32 1.61 17.72
CA SER A 128 -5.19 1.41 16.56
C SER A 128 -5.61 -0.05 16.47
N ALA A 129 -6.91 -0.26 16.28
CA ALA A 129 -7.44 -1.60 15.98
C ALA A 129 -6.94 -2.06 14.60
N PRO A 130 -6.68 -3.36 14.40
CA PRO A 130 -6.27 -3.90 13.10
C PRO A 130 -7.23 -3.52 11.96
N GLN A 131 -8.53 -3.39 12.25
CA GLN A 131 -9.53 -3.09 11.21
C GLN A 131 -9.40 -1.65 10.71
N ARG A 132 -8.91 -0.75 11.56
CA ARG A 132 -8.56 0.60 11.15
C ARG A 132 -7.38 0.58 10.19
N ALA A 133 -6.36 -0.23 10.45
CA ALA A 133 -5.21 -0.37 9.56
C ALA A 133 -5.64 -0.90 8.18
N ILE A 134 -6.54 -1.89 8.12
CA ILE A 134 -7.11 -2.40 6.86
C ILE A 134 -7.81 -1.29 6.07
N SER A 135 -8.67 -0.49 6.73
CA SER A 135 -9.40 0.61 6.08
C SER A 135 -8.47 1.70 5.53
N ILE A 136 -7.48 2.12 6.34
CA ILE A 136 -6.49 3.11 5.95
C ILE A 136 -5.66 2.60 4.77
N MET A 137 -5.16 1.36 4.84
CA MET A 137 -4.36 0.77 3.78
C MET A 137 -5.18 0.54 2.51
N SER A 138 -6.46 0.18 2.59
CA SER A 138 -7.33 0.11 1.42
C SER A 138 -7.44 1.45 0.71
N THR A 139 -7.48 2.56 1.45
CA THR A 139 -7.52 3.90 0.87
C THR A 139 -6.20 4.23 0.17
N LEU A 140 -5.06 3.90 0.79
CA LEU A 140 -3.74 4.08 0.18
C LEU A 140 -3.56 3.23 -1.08
N ILE A 141 -3.92 1.94 -1.05
CA ILE A 141 -3.86 1.03 -2.21
C ILE A 141 -4.67 1.62 -3.36
N LYS A 142 -5.89 2.11 -3.07
CA LYS A 142 -6.72 2.79 -4.08
C LYS A 142 -5.98 3.99 -4.68
N CYS A 143 -5.40 4.86 -3.87
CA CYS A 143 -4.62 6.00 -4.36
C CYS A 143 -3.41 5.58 -5.20
N VAL A 144 -2.65 4.57 -4.75
CA VAL A 144 -1.47 4.06 -5.45
C VAL A 144 -1.85 3.52 -6.83
N LEU A 145 -2.85 2.63 -6.90
CA LEU A 145 -3.33 2.06 -8.16
C LEU A 145 -3.82 3.15 -9.11
N PHE A 146 -4.57 4.12 -8.62
CA PHE A 146 -5.07 5.19 -9.46
C PHE A 146 -3.96 6.09 -10.01
N SER A 147 -3.11 6.62 -9.14
CA SER A 147 -2.05 7.55 -9.51
C SER A 147 -1.01 6.89 -10.41
N HIS A 148 -0.63 5.64 -10.12
CA HIS A 148 0.31 4.89 -10.94
C HIS A 148 -0.27 4.57 -12.33
N ARG A 149 -1.56 4.22 -12.40
CA ARG A 149 -2.23 4.00 -13.70
C ARG A 149 -2.28 5.27 -14.54
N ALA A 150 -2.58 6.40 -13.93
CA ALA A 150 -2.60 7.68 -14.64
C ALA A 150 -1.22 8.00 -15.23
N PHE A 151 -0.15 7.83 -14.44
CA PHE A 151 1.22 8.00 -14.93
C PHE A 151 1.57 7.03 -16.06
N LEU A 152 1.32 5.73 -15.88
CA LEU A 152 1.66 4.73 -16.90
C LEU A 152 0.90 4.95 -18.21
N LYS A 153 -0.36 5.40 -18.15
CA LYS A 153 -1.11 5.81 -19.34
C LYS A 153 -0.50 7.03 -20.03
N SER A 154 0.02 8.00 -19.27
CA SER A 154 0.63 9.21 -19.85
C SER A 154 1.94 8.93 -20.61
N ILE A 155 2.54 7.76 -20.41
CA ILE A 155 3.74 7.29 -21.11
C ILE A 155 3.42 6.11 -22.04
N ASP A 156 2.17 5.98 -22.46
CA ASP A 156 1.69 4.98 -23.44
C ASP A 156 2.04 3.52 -23.07
N THR A 157 2.00 3.18 -21.78
CA THR A 157 2.21 1.80 -21.34
C THR A 157 1.01 0.91 -21.67
N GLU A 158 1.27 -0.26 -22.25
CA GLU A 158 0.24 -1.26 -22.58
C GLU A 158 -0.52 -1.78 -21.34
N PRO A 159 -1.83 -2.10 -21.45
CA PRO A 159 -2.67 -2.51 -20.32
C PRO A 159 -2.14 -3.69 -19.49
N GLU A 160 -1.54 -4.68 -20.14
CA GLU A 160 -0.98 -5.87 -19.49
C GLU A 160 0.24 -5.49 -18.63
N GLU A 161 1.10 -4.61 -19.15
CA GLU A 161 2.27 -4.12 -18.42
C GLU A 161 1.86 -3.16 -17.29
N ILE A 162 0.80 -2.37 -17.47
CA ILE A 162 0.21 -1.61 -16.36
C ILE A 162 -0.15 -2.55 -15.20
N SER A 163 -0.84 -3.65 -15.50
CA SER A 163 -1.30 -4.60 -14.48
C SER A 163 -0.12 -5.24 -13.75
N ARG A 164 0.88 -5.73 -14.50
CA ARG A 164 2.11 -6.31 -13.94
C ARG A 164 2.89 -5.34 -13.05
N ARG A 165 3.02 -4.08 -13.48
CA ARG A 165 3.73 -3.05 -12.70
C ARG A 165 2.97 -2.70 -11.42
N GLN A 166 1.64 -2.68 -11.47
CA GLN A 166 0.81 -2.47 -10.28
C GLN A 166 0.94 -3.62 -9.29
N ASP A 167 0.90 -4.87 -9.75
CA ASP A 167 1.12 -6.04 -8.90
C ASP A 167 2.49 -5.93 -8.20
N SER A 168 3.55 -5.68 -8.97
CA SER A 168 4.91 -5.53 -8.43
C SER A 168 5.05 -4.38 -7.43
N LEU A 169 4.37 -3.26 -7.66
CA LEU A 169 4.37 -2.11 -6.75
C LEU A 169 3.63 -2.41 -5.44
N ILE A 170 2.46 -3.06 -5.51
CA ILE A 170 1.68 -3.41 -4.32
C ILE A 170 2.38 -4.51 -3.52
N ASP A 171 2.98 -5.50 -4.17
CA ASP A 171 3.79 -6.53 -3.51
C ASP A 171 4.94 -5.91 -2.73
N TRP A 172 5.68 -4.98 -3.36
CA TRP A 172 6.74 -4.23 -2.69
C TRP A 172 6.22 -3.40 -1.50
N LEU A 173 5.07 -2.74 -1.64
CA LEU A 173 4.45 -1.99 -0.54
C LEU A 173 4.11 -2.93 0.64
N PHE A 174 3.56 -4.10 0.36
CA PHE A 174 3.23 -5.09 1.39
C PHE A 174 4.49 -5.61 2.08
N GLU A 175 5.57 -5.86 1.34
CA GLU A 175 6.86 -6.21 1.93
C GLU A 175 7.35 -5.13 2.91
N ARG A 176 7.26 -3.84 2.56
CA ARG A 176 7.64 -2.73 3.46
C ARG A 176 6.81 -2.66 4.74
N CYS A 177 5.55 -3.09 4.67
CA CYS A 177 4.65 -3.10 5.82
C CYS A 177 4.81 -4.34 6.71
N LEU A 178 5.02 -5.51 6.11
CA LEU A 178 4.84 -6.82 6.75
C LEU A 178 6.16 -7.57 7.01
N SER A 179 7.21 -7.30 6.24
CA SER A 179 8.46 -8.05 6.35
C SER A 179 9.27 -7.62 7.57
N SER A 180 9.90 -8.60 8.22
CA SER A 180 10.82 -8.42 9.35
C SER A 180 12.28 -8.67 8.97
N ASN A 181 12.60 -8.76 7.68
CA ASN A 181 13.98 -9.01 7.24
C ASN A 181 14.85 -7.83 7.65
N GLU A 182 15.72 -8.06 8.63
CA GLU A 182 16.72 -7.12 9.17
C GLU A 182 16.14 -5.83 9.78
N GLN A 183 14.82 -5.73 9.93
CA GLN A 183 14.12 -4.52 10.38
C GLN A 183 12.83 -4.83 11.10
N ILE A 184 12.34 -3.86 11.85
CA ILE A 184 11.07 -3.98 12.55
C ILE A 184 9.92 -3.81 11.55
N PRO A 185 8.99 -4.78 11.46
CA PRO A 185 7.82 -4.63 10.60
C PRO A 185 6.91 -3.50 11.10
N ILE A 186 6.09 -2.91 10.20
CA ILE A 186 5.02 -1.99 10.63
C ILE A 186 3.86 -2.78 11.24
N PHE A 187 3.52 -3.90 10.60
CA PHE A 187 2.55 -4.87 11.09
C PHE A 187 3.20 -6.25 11.09
N GLY A 188 3.28 -6.89 12.26
CA GLY A 188 3.92 -8.20 12.40
C GLY A 188 4.37 -8.41 13.83
N ASP A 189 5.28 -9.35 14.01
CA ASP A 189 5.94 -9.65 15.27
C ASP A 189 7.45 -9.70 15.10
N ILE A 190 8.14 -9.42 16.18
CA ILE A 190 9.60 -9.50 16.26
C ILE A 190 9.99 -10.18 17.57
N VAL A 191 11.06 -10.99 17.53
CA VAL A 191 11.60 -11.61 18.75
C VAL A 191 12.17 -10.50 19.64
N ALA A 192 11.90 -10.56 20.95
CA ALA A 192 12.35 -9.53 21.89
C ALA A 192 13.88 -9.39 21.94
N ALA A 193 14.61 -10.49 21.71
CA ALA A 193 16.07 -10.49 21.59
C ALA A 193 16.52 -9.67 20.36
N ASP A 194 15.90 -9.90 19.20
CA ASP A 194 16.22 -9.22 17.94
C ASP A 194 15.89 -7.72 18.01
N TYR A 195 14.81 -7.34 18.70
CA TYR A 195 14.44 -5.94 18.90
C TYR A 195 15.55 -5.12 19.58
N ASN A 196 16.18 -5.69 20.62
CA ASN A 196 17.27 -5.03 21.33
C ASN A 196 18.54 -4.93 20.47
N LEU A 197 18.76 -5.90 19.59
CA LEU A 197 19.92 -5.93 18.68
C LEU A 197 19.77 -4.96 17.52
N LEU A 198 18.58 -4.90 16.92
CA LEU A 198 18.32 -4.09 15.72
C LEU A 198 18.38 -2.59 15.99
N GLN A 199 18.14 -2.19 17.24
CA GLN A 199 17.74 -0.81 17.60
C GLN A 199 16.47 -0.43 16.81
N PRO A 200 15.49 0.27 17.40
CA PRO A 200 14.22 0.52 16.71
C PRO A 200 14.34 1.55 15.59
N THR A 201 14.94 1.15 14.47
CA THR A 201 15.14 1.97 13.29
C THR A 201 14.16 1.52 12.20
N TYR A 202 13.25 2.42 11.88
CA TYR A 202 12.35 2.29 10.75
C TYR A 202 12.95 3.02 9.56
N LYS A 203 12.91 2.40 8.37
CA LYS A 203 13.32 3.06 7.13
C LYS A 203 12.49 4.32 6.87
N PRO A 204 13.01 5.31 6.13
CA PRO A 204 12.27 6.53 5.84
C PRO A 204 10.88 6.27 5.24
N ILE A 205 10.75 5.36 4.26
CA ILE A 205 9.45 4.93 3.73
C ILE A 205 8.51 4.36 4.80
N GLN A 206 9.02 3.55 5.74
CA GLN A 206 8.19 3.01 6.81
C GLN A 206 7.72 4.13 7.75
N ARG A 207 8.58 5.10 8.06
CA ARG A 207 8.21 6.28 8.87
C ARG A 207 7.10 7.10 8.19
N HIS A 208 7.16 7.30 6.88
CA HIS A 208 6.07 7.93 6.12
C HIS A 208 4.76 7.15 6.24
N LEU A 209 4.79 5.83 6.06
CA LEU A 209 3.62 4.97 6.20
C LEU A 209 3.05 5.00 7.63
N ILE A 210 3.91 4.97 8.65
CA ILE A 210 3.52 5.05 10.06
C ILE A 210 2.82 6.39 10.36
N ASN A 211 3.40 7.50 9.89
CA ASN A 211 2.82 8.83 10.07
C ASN A 211 1.48 8.98 9.33
N TYR A 212 1.36 8.40 8.14
CA TYR A 212 0.08 8.29 7.44
C TYR A 212 -0.95 7.51 8.25
N ILE A 213 -0.61 6.32 8.75
CA ILE A 213 -1.52 5.48 9.55
C ILE A 213 -1.94 6.18 10.86
N HIS A 214 -1.01 6.89 11.49
CA HIS A 214 -1.28 7.69 12.68
C HIS A 214 -2.22 8.87 12.39
N GLY A 215 -1.88 9.66 11.37
CA GLY A 215 -2.41 11.00 11.08
C GLY A 215 -3.53 11.06 10.05
N SER A 216 -4.01 9.93 9.51
CA SER A 216 -4.99 9.84 8.40
C SER A 216 -6.32 10.60 8.55
N TYR A 217 -6.55 11.27 9.69
CA TYR A 217 -7.74 12.06 10.03
C TYR A 217 -7.45 13.54 10.29
N VAL A 218 -6.23 14.05 10.06
CA VAL A 218 -5.90 15.47 10.21
C VAL A 218 -5.75 16.10 8.82
N PRO A 219 -6.78 16.79 8.30
CA PRO A 219 -6.83 17.29 6.92
C PRO A 219 -5.75 18.33 6.58
N GLN A 220 -5.06 18.89 7.58
CA GLN A 220 -4.01 19.90 7.40
C GLN A 220 -2.57 19.34 7.40
N THR A 221 -2.38 18.01 7.37
CA THR A 221 -1.03 17.40 7.38
C THR A 221 -0.62 16.88 6.01
N VAL A 222 0.68 16.94 5.71
CA VAL A 222 1.36 16.35 4.53
C VAL A 222 1.20 14.82 4.43
N HIS A 223 0.47 14.17 5.32
CA HIS A 223 0.28 12.71 5.34
C HIS A 223 -1.14 12.33 4.89
N THR A 224 -1.57 12.83 3.72
CA THR A 224 -2.81 12.36 3.07
C THR A 224 -2.57 11.06 2.32
N ALA A 225 -3.64 10.36 1.94
CA ALA A 225 -3.53 9.12 1.17
C ALA A 225 -2.92 9.38 -0.21
N GLU A 226 -3.29 10.51 -0.82
CA GLU A 226 -2.79 10.92 -2.13
C GLU A 226 -1.32 11.32 -2.08
N PHE A 227 -0.88 12.07 -1.06
CA PHE A 227 0.54 12.40 -0.92
C PHE A 227 1.36 11.12 -0.69
N THR A 228 0.92 10.30 0.26
CA THR A 228 1.60 9.05 0.62
C THR A 228 1.68 8.09 -0.57
N SER A 229 0.65 8.05 -1.43
CA SER A 229 0.69 7.21 -2.63
C SER A 229 1.79 7.63 -3.61
N HIS A 230 2.03 8.93 -3.76
CA HIS A 230 3.07 9.44 -4.66
C HIS A 230 4.47 9.17 -4.10
N VAL A 231 4.66 9.33 -2.79
CA VAL A 231 5.91 8.93 -2.11
C VAL A 231 6.20 7.44 -2.30
N VAL A 232 5.20 6.58 -2.12
CA VAL A 232 5.31 5.13 -2.35
C VAL A 232 5.71 4.82 -3.79
N ILE A 233 5.05 5.45 -4.78
CA ILE A 233 5.37 5.27 -6.20
C ILE A 233 6.80 5.73 -6.50
N ALA A 234 7.19 6.92 -6.03
CA ALA A 234 8.49 7.50 -6.31
C ALA A 234 9.64 6.62 -5.79
N ILE A 235 9.56 6.20 -4.53
CA ILE A 235 10.58 5.36 -3.90
C ILE A 235 10.63 3.98 -4.58
N TRP A 236 9.49 3.43 -5.00
CA TRP A 236 9.49 2.20 -5.79
C TRP A 236 10.21 2.38 -7.13
N TYR A 237 10.00 3.48 -7.86
CA TYR A 237 10.76 3.74 -9.10
C TYR A 237 12.26 3.91 -8.84
N LYS A 238 12.64 4.71 -7.82
CA LYS A 238 14.05 4.87 -7.42
C LYS A 238 14.74 3.54 -7.14
N GLN A 239 14.06 2.61 -6.46
CA GLN A 239 14.63 1.34 -6.03
C GLN A 239 14.53 0.24 -7.08
N LYS A 240 13.36 0.07 -7.70
CA LYS A 240 13.06 -1.07 -8.57
C LYS A 240 13.21 -0.77 -10.05
N ARG A 241 13.24 0.50 -10.43
CA ARG A 241 13.29 0.95 -11.84
C ARG A 241 14.21 2.18 -12.00
N PRO A 242 15.47 2.14 -11.55
CA PRO A 242 16.36 3.31 -11.57
C PRO A 242 16.55 3.90 -12.97
N THR A 243 16.67 3.06 -14.02
CA THR A 243 16.76 3.55 -15.41
C THR A 243 15.52 4.31 -15.84
N GLU A 244 14.32 3.86 -15.44
CA GLU A 244 13.09 4.59 -15.73
C GLU A 244 12.98 5.86 -14.88
N TRP A 245 13.50 5.84 -13.65
CA TRP A 245 13.57 7.02 -12.81
C TRP A 245 14.41 8.12 -13.49
N THR A 246 15.57 7.76 -14.02
CA THR A 246 16.40 8.68 -14.82
C THR A 246 15.68 9.13 -16.09
N ASN A 247 15.12 8.20 -16.87
CA ASN A 247 14.52 8.52 -18.17
C ASN A 247 13.29 9.43 -18.07
N TYR A 248 12.41 9.18 -17.09
CA TYR A 248 11.16 9.93 -16.96
C TYR A 248 11.28 11.12 -16.02
N PHE A 249 12.14 11.06 -15.00
CA PHE A 249 12.21 12.10 -13.97
C PHE A 249 13.56 12.82 -13.93
N ASN A 250 14.51 12.46 -14.80
CA ASN A 250 15.85 13.07 -14.87
C ASN A 250 16.53 13.14 -13.49
N ASP A 251 16.37 12.05 -12.73
CA ASP A 251 16.83 11.87 -11.35
C ASP A 251 16.33 12.90 -10.33
N LYS A 252 15.31 13.71 -10.67
CA LYS A 252 14.78 14.79 -9.84
C LYS A 252 13.39 14.49 -9.34
N GLU A 253 13.21 14.59 -8.03
CA GLU A 253 11.91 14.40 -7.39
C GLU A 253 10.91 15.49 -7.78
N SER A 254 11.37 16.74 -7.92
CA SER A 254 10.57 17.86 -8.42
C SER A 254 9.93 17.59 -9.80
N ILE A 255 10.64 16.88 -10.69
CA ILE A 255 10.10 16.49 -12.00
C ILE A 255 9.09 15.35 -11.84
N PHE A 256 9.37 14.38 -10.96
CA PHE A 256 8.40 13.34 -10.60
C PHE A 256 7.07 13.94 -10.12
N TRP A 257 7.12 14.88 -9.15
CA TRP A 257 5.92 15.53 -8.63
C TRP A 257 5.10 16.21 -9.71
N LYS A 258 5.76 16.97 -10.60
CA LYS A 258 5.12 17.64 -11.72
C LYS A 258 4.48 16.65 -12.69
N LYS A 259 5.19 15.60 -13.07
CA LYS A 259 4.66 14.58 -14.00
C LYS A 259 3.47 13.83 -13.42
N MET A 260 3.49 13.49 -12.13
CA MET A 260 2.35 12.87 -11.47
C MET A 260 1.12 13.77 -11.50
N GLN A 261 1.30 15.06 -11.21
CA GLN A 261 0.23 16.06 -11.28
C GLN A 261 -0.34 16.17 -12.70
N GLU A 262 0.52 16.32 -13.72
CA GLU A 262 0.12 16.42 -15.13
C GLU A 262 -0.67 15.18 -15.58
N SER A 263 -0.15 13.98 -15.24
CA SER A 263 -0.79 12.70 -15.56
C SER A 263 -2.19 12.58 -14.96
N LEU A 264 -2.34 13.00 -13.70
CA LEU A 264 -3.62 12.97 -12.99
C LEU A 264 -4.62 13.98 -13.57
N ALA A 265 -4.16 15.18 -13.93
CA ALA A 265 -5.01 16.20 -14.54
C ALA A 265 -5.54 15.73 -15.90
N GLU A 266 -4.70 15.13 -16.73
CA GLU A 266 -5.10 14.63 -18.05
C GLU A 266 -6.04 13.44 -17.95
N PHE A 267 -5.71 12.48 -17.07
CA PHE A 267 -6.57 11.32 -16.82
C PHE A 267 -7.96 11.72 -16.30
N HIS A 268 -8.06 12.83 -15.56
CA HIS A 268 -9.34 13.37 -15.11
C HIS A 268 -10.15 13.98 -16.26
N LYS A 269 -9.52 14.78 -17.14
CA LYS A 269 -10.18 15.35 -18.32
C LYS A 269 -10.74 14.25 -19.24
N ASP A 270 -9.95 13.21 -19.48
CA ASP A 270 -10.35 12.05 -20.29
C ASP A 270 -11.62 11.38 -19.76
N LYS A 271 -11.71 11.20 -18.44
CA LYS A 271 -12.89 10.62 -17.81
C LYS A 271 -14.10 11.54 -17.92
N VAL A 272 -13.93 12.84 -17.72
CA VAL A 272 -15.02 13.82 -17.85
C VAL A 272 -15.55 13.86 -19.28
N ALA A 273 -14.66 13.90 -20.27
CA ALA A 273 -15.02 13.88 -21.70
C ALA A 273 -15.78 12.60 -22.08
N LYS A 274 -15.36 11.44 -21.57
CA LYS A 274 -16.05 10.15 -21.79
C LYS A 274 -17.40 10.05 -21.08
N SER A 275 -17.54 10.63 -19.89
CA SER A 275 -18.83 10.68 -19.17
C SER A 275 -19.82 11.69 -19.76
N GLY A 276 -19.33 12.74 -20.44
CA GLY A 276 -20.17 13.73 -21.11
C GLY A 276 -20.64 13.33 -22.52
N SER A 277 -20.16 12.21 -23.04
CA SER A 277 -20.47 11.69 -24.39
C SER A 277 -21.36 10.44 -24.39
N GLU A 278 -21.85 9.99 -23.23
CA GLU A 278 -22.93 9.00 -23.21
C GLU A 278 -24.24 9.67 -23.67
N PRO A 279 -24.88 9.20 -24.75
CA PRO A 279 -26.17 9.72 -25.15
C PRO A 279 -27.16 9.41 -24.04
N LYS A 280 -27.83 10.45 -23.52
CA LYS A 280 -29.05 10.28 -22.73
C LYS A 280 -29.96 9.37 -23.56
N ARG A 281 -30.22 8.16 -23.07
CA ARG A 281 -31.30 7.35 -23.62
C ARG A 281 -32.56 8.17 -23.42
N ASP A 282 -33.05 8.74 -24.50
CA ASP A 282 -34.36 9.36 -24.57
C ASP A 282 -35.37 8.34 -24.04
N LEU A 283 -35.98 8.69 -22.90
CA LEU A 283 -37.23 8.11 -22.47
C LEU A 283 -38.23 8.45 -23.57
N LEU A 284 -38.45 7.49 -24.48
CA LEU A 284 -39.55 7.53 -25.43
C LEU A 284 -40.85 7.63 -24.63
N THR A 285 -41.39 8.84 -24.61
CA THR A 285 -42.79 9.15 -24.35
C THR A 285 -43.62 8.37 -25.36
N ILE A 286 -44.33 7.34 -24.92
CA ILE A 286 -45.48 6.85 -25.68
C ILE A 286 -46.67 7.67 -25.17
N GLU A 287 -47.01 8.70 -25.93
CA GLU A 287 -48.34 9.28 -25.93
C GLU A 287 -49.29 8.26 -26.57
N GLU A 288 -50.17 7.65 -25.78
CA GLU A 288 -51.42 7.11 -26.32
C GLU A 288 -52.50 8.19 -26.20
N THR A 289 -52.76 8.86 -27.32
CA THR A 289 -54.00 9.62 -27.52
C THR A 289 -54.95 8.82 -28.40
N GLY A 290 -56.17 8.60 -27.89
CA GLY A 290 -57.40 8.67 -28.68
C GLY A 290 -58.08 7.37 -29.13
N GLY A 291 -59.16 6.99 -28.42
CA GLY A 291 -60.50 7.26 -28.95
C GLY A 291 -61.45 6.10 -29.35
N ILE A 292 -62.53 5.98 -28.58
CA ILE A 292 -63.97 5.91 -28.97
C ILE A 292 -64.62 4.58 -29.41
N SER A 293 -65.85 4.40 -28.86
CA SER A 293 -67.03 3.58 -29.24
C SER A 293 -67.00 2.09 -28.86
N SER A 294 -67.99 1.53 -28.16
CA SER A 294 -69.45 1.81 -28.12
C SER A 294 -70.04 1.70 -26.72
#